data_AF-F5S468-F1
#
_entry.id   AF-F5S468-F1
#
_cell.length_a   1.000
_cell.length_b   1.000
_cell.length_c   1.000
_cell.angle_alpha   90.00
_cell.angle_beta   90.00
_cell.angle_gamma   90.00
#
_symmetry.space_group_name_H-M   'P 1'
#
loop_
_entity.id
_entity.type
_entity.pdbx_description
1 polymer ?
#
loop_
_entity_poly.entity_id
_entity_poly.type
_entity_poly.pdbx_seq_one_letter_code
_entity_poly.pdbx_strand_id
1 'polypeptide(L)'
;MRKAKRNTPLSQQDIERNKRLAKIRYRVEQSFAILHNRFKRKRASYFGLAKVQGQLQLKVICLNLLKAANKLRLVASIAALKG
;
A
#
# COMPACT_ATOMS: atom_id res chain seq x y z
N MET A 1 5.29 -11.68 -9.64
CA MET A 1 6.56 -11.11 -10.12
C MET A 1 7.40 -12.27 -10.62
N ARG A 2 7.89 -12.23 -11.86
CA ARG A 2 8.82 -13.28 -12.31
C ARG A 2 10.15 -13.04 -11.60
N LYS A 3 10.75 -14.09 -11.05
CA LYS A 3 12.01 -14.00 -10.32
C LYS A 3 13.10 -14.65 -11.17
N ALA A 4 14.31 -14.12 -11.09
CA ALA A 4 15.48 -14.80 -11.61
C ALA A 4 15.65 -16.14 -10.90
N LYS A 5 16.24 -17.11 -11.59
CA LYS A 5 16.71 -18.36 -10.98
C LYS A 5 18.23 -18.43 -11.13
N ARG A 6 18.88 -19.33 -10.38
CA ARG A 6 20.33 -19.54 -10.47
C ARG A 6 20.72 -19.77 -11.93
N ASN A 7 21.72 -19.04 -12.41
CA ASN A 7 22.22 -19.08 -13.80
C ASN A 7 21.15 -18.83 -14.88
N THR A 8 20.00 -18.27 -14.51
CA THR A 8 18.90 -17.96 -15.45
C THR A 8 18.44 -16.52 -15.21
N PRO A 9 19.00 -15.53 -15.94
CA PRO A 9 18.56 -14.15 -15.84
C PRO A 9 17.12 -13.98 -16.35
N LEU A 10 16.45 -12.88 -15.97
CA LEU A 10 15.14 -12.59 -16.52
C LEU A 10 15.25 -12.18 -17.98
N SER A 11 14.29 -12.65 -18.78
CA SER A 11 14.10 -12.11 -20.12
C SER A 11 13.74 -10.62 -20.06
N GLN A 12 14.06 -9.87 -21.11
CA GLN A 12 13.74 -8.45 -21.20
C GLN A 12 12.23 -8.19 -21.13
N GLN A 13 11.42 -9.10 -21.68
CA GLN A 13 9.96 -9.06 -21.58
C GLN A 13 9.49 -9.19 -20.13
N ASP A 14 10.13 -10.06 -19.34
CA ASP A 14 9.80 -10.24 -17.92
C ASP A 14 10.22 -9.06 -17.06
N ILE A 15 11.36 -8.44 -17.37
CA ILE A 15 11.81 -7.20 -16.73
C ILE A 15 10.77 -6.10 -16.97
N GLU A 16 10.38 -5.87 -18.22
CA GLU A 16 9.39 -4.84 -18.55
C GLU A 16 8.02 -5.13 -17.92
N ARG A 17 7.59 -6.39 -17.90
CA ARG A 17 6.38 -6.80 -17.16
C ARG A 17 6.51 -6.48 -15.67
N ASN A 18 7.63 -6.83 -15.04
CA ASN A 18 7.85 -6.59 -13.62
C ASN A 18 7.91 -5.09 -13.30
N LYS A 19 8.52 -4.26 -14.15
CA LYS A 19 8.53 -2.79 -14.03
C LYS A 19 7.11 -2.23 -14.03
N ARG A 20 6.26 -2.65 -14.98
CA ARG A 20 4.86 -2.22 -15.03
C ARG A 20 4.10 -2.58 -13.76
N LEU A 21 4.31 -3.79 -13.23
CA LEU A 21 3.69 -4.25 -11.98
C LEU A 21 4.23 -3.52 -10.74
N ALA A 22 5.50 -3.11 -10.74
CA ALA A 22 6.14 -2.49 -9.58
C ALA A 22 5.41 -1.23 -9.10
N LYS A 23 4.90 -0.40 -10.02
CA LYS A 23 4.14 0.82 -9.69
C LYS A 23 2.85 0.52 -8.92
N ILE A 24 2.13 -0.54 -9.32
CA ILE A 24 0.90 -0.97 -8.64
C ILE A 24 1.25 -1.58 -7.28
N ARG A 25 2.26 -2.46 -7.24
CA ARG A 25 2.73 -3.10 -6.02
C ARG A 25 3.14 -2.09 -4.96
N TYR A 26 3.91 -1.08 -5.34
CA TYR A 26 4.32 -0.03 -4.42
C TYR A 26 3.12 0.59 -3.69
N ARG A 27 2.04 0.95 -4.42
CA ARG A 27 0.84 1.53 -3.79
C ARG A 27 0.11 0.55 -2.87
N VAL A 28 0.03 -0.71 -3.28
CA VAL A 28 -0.65 -1.78 -2.53
C VAL A 28 0.12 -2.13 -1.26
N GLU A 29 1.41 -2.41 -1.38
CA GLU A 29 2.29 -2.81 -0.28
C GLU A 29 2.44 -1.70 0.76
N GLN A 30 2.54 -0.43 0.34
CA GLN A 30 2.52 0.71 1.26
C GLN A 30 1.23 0.78 2.08
N SER A 31 0.08 0.47 1.47
CA SER A 31 -1.20 0.46 2.17
C SER A 31 -1.23 -0.62 3.27
N PHE A 32 -0.73 -1.81 2.97
CA PHE A 32 -0.59 -2.89 3.96
C PHE A 32 0.41 -2.53 5.07
N ALA A 33 1.56 -1.93 4.73
CA ALA A 33 2.55 -1.50 5.71
C ALA A 33 1.94 -0.50 6.71
N ILE A 34 1.15 0.47 6.23
CA ILE A 34 0.45 1.43 7.10
C ILE A 34 -0.58 0.71 7.99
N LEU A 35 -1.39 -0.20 7.42
CA LEU A 35 -2.35 -1.00 8.18
C LEU A 35 -1.67 -1.81 9.31
N HIS A 36 -0.51 -2.40 9.03
CA HIS A 36 0.24 -3.20 9.99
C HIS A 36 0.88 -2.34 11.08
N ASN A 37 1.50 -1.22 10.71
CA ASN A 37 2.33 -0.43 11.62
C ASN A 37 1.53 0.62 12.41
N ARG A 38 0.61 1.34 11.76
CA ARG A 38 -0.21 2.39 12.38
C ARG A 38 -1.50 1.83 12.95
N PHE A 39 -2.23 1.02 12.19
CA PHE A 39 -3.52 0.47 12.60
C PHE A 39 -3.42 -0.91 13.28
N LYS A 40 -2.19 -1.39 13.54
CA LYS A 40 -1.88 -2.65 14.25
C LYS A 40 -2.62 -3.88 13.70
N ARG A 41 -2.95 -3.90 12.41
CA ARG A 41 -3.63 -5.04 11.78
C ARG A 41 -2.61 -6.01 11.22
N LYS A 42 -2.11 -6.93 12.07
CA LYS A 42 -1.23 -8.04 11.64
C LYS A 42 -1.90 -9.40 11.73
N ARG A 43 -2.82 -9.57 12.67
CA ARG A 43 -3.61 -10.79 12.92
C ARG A 43 -5.08 -10.43 13.07
N ALA A 44 -5.97 -11.40 12.86
CA ALA A 44 -7.37 -11.29 13.23
C ALA A 44 -7.49 -11.11 14.75
N SER A 45 -8.24 -10.10 15.18
CA SER A 45 -8.50 -9.83 16.61
C SER A 45 -9.75 -10.53 17.13
N TYR A 46 -10.61 -11.02 16.23
CA TYR A 46 -11.90 -11.61 16.55
C TYR A 46 -12.05 -12.96 15.87
N PHE A 47 -12.90 -13.82 16.43
CA PHE A 47 -13.36 -15.05 15.78
C PHE A 47 -14.49 -14.74 14.81
N GLY A 48 -14.51 -15.48 13.70
CA GLY A 48 -15.52 -15.34 12.64
C GLY A 48 -15.21 -14.24 11.63
N LEU A 49 -15.56 -14.50 10.37
CA LEU A 49 -15.25 -13.61 9.24
C LEU A 49 -15.95 -12.26 9.34
N ALA A 50 -17.23 -12.24 9.74
CA ALA A 50 -18.02 -11.01 9.80
C ALA A 50 -17.38 -9.93 10.68
N LYS A 51 -16.95 -10.27 11.90
CA LYS A 51 -16.31 -9.33 12.83
C LYS A 51 -14.93 -8.89 12.32
N VAL A 52 -14.15 -9.80 11.75
CA VAL A 52 -12.82 -9.49 11.20
C VAL A 52 -12.93 -8.56 9.98
N GLN A 53 -13.94 -8.77 9.14
CA GLN A 53 -14.26 -7.97 7.96
C GLN A 53 -14.72 -6.57 8.36
N GLY A 54 -15.66 -6.45 9.30
CA GLY A 54 -16.09 -5.15 9.82
C GLY A 54 -14.93 -4.34 10.40
N GLN A 55 -14.06 -4.98 11.19
CA GLN A 55 -12.85 -4.32 11.72
C GLN A 55 -11.90 -3.90 10.59
N LEU A 56 -11.75 -4.71 9.53
CA LEU A 56 -10.90 -4.36 8.38
C LEU A 56 -11.46 -3.15 7.63
N GLN A 57 -12.77 -3.14 7.34
CA GLN A 57 -13.43 -2.05 6.63
C GLN A 57 -13.24 -0.72 7.34
N LEU A 58 -13.45 -0.68 8.66
CA LEU A 58 -13.22 0.53 9.45
C LEU A 58 -11.76 1.01 9.37
N LYS A 59 -10.79 0.10 9.49
CA LYS A 59 -9.36 0.46 9.36
C LYS A 59 -8.99 0.96 7.97
N VAL A 60 -9.62 0.43 6.92
CA VAL A 60 -9.42 0.89 5.54
C VAL A 60 -10.02 2.29 5.34
N ILE A 61 -11.18 2.60 5.94
CA ILE A 61 -11.73 3.95 5.95
C ILE A 61 -10.74 4.92 6.61
N CYS A 62 -10.23 4.58 7.80
CA CYS A 62 -9.23 5.40 8.49
C CYS A 62 -7.94 5.58 7.67
N LEU A 63 -7.47 4.55 6.97
CA LEU A 63 -6.33 4.65 6.07
C LEU A 63 -6.57 5.67 4.94
N ASN A 64 -7.76 5.66 4.36
CA ASN A 64 -8.11 6.59 3.29
C ASN A 64 -8.17 8.04 3.80
N LEU A 65 -8.74 8.25 4.99
CA LEU A 65 -8.74 9.57 5.65
C LEU A 65 -7.32 10.07 5.92
N LEU A 66 -6.43 9.21 6.44
CA LEU A 66 -5.01 9.55 6.65
C LEU A 66 -4.31 9.93 5.33
N LYS A 67 -4.56 9.20 4.24
CA LYS A 67 -4.00 9.53 2.93
C LYS A 67 -4.54 10.87 2.40
N ALA A 68 -5.83 11.15 2.57
CA ALA A 68 -6.44 12.41 2.17
C ALA A 68 -5.82 13.59 2.94
N ALA A 69 -5.72 13.48 4.27
CA ALA A 69 -5.09 14.49 5.11
C ALA A 69 -3.63 14.78 4.70
N ASN A 70 -2.85 13.73 4.44
CA ASN A 70 -1.46 13.90 3.97
C ASN A 70 -1.38 14.60 2.61
N LYS A 71 -2.34 14.33 1.70
CA LYS A 71 -2.42 15.00 0.40
C LYS A 71 -2.73 16.49 0.57
N LEU A 72 -3.68 16.84 1.44
CA LEU A 72 -4.00 18.23 1.74
C LEU A 72 -2.80 18.97 2.32
N ARG A 73 -2.09 18.36 3.28
CA ARG A 73 -0.88 18.95 3.87
C ARG A 73 0.21 19.21 2.82
N LEU A 74 0.42 18.28 1.89
CA LEU A 74 1.39 18.44 0.80
C LEU A 74 1.00 19.59 -0.14
N VAL A 75 -0.28 19.69 -0.51
CA VAL A 75 -0.78 20.77 -1.35
C VAL A 75 -0.60 22.12 -0.66
N ALA A 76 -0.96 22.22 0.63
CA ALA A 76 -0.77 23.42 1.42
C ALA A 76 0.70 23.84 1.52
N SER A 77 1.63 22.89 1.76
CA SER A 77 3.06 23.21 1.81
C SER A 77 3.61 23.67 0.46
N ILE A 78 3.14 23.13 -0.65
CA ILE A 78 3.56 23.56 -1.99
C ILE A 78 3.04 24.97 -2.29
N ALA A 79 1.81 25.29 -1.89
CA ALA A 79 1.24 26.63 -2.05
C ALA A 79 2.03 27.67 -1.26
N ALA A 80 2.42 27.35 -0.01
CA ALA A 80 3.20 28.22 0.85
C ALA A 80 4.63 28.51 0.36
N LEU A 81 5.21 27.65 -0.48
CA LEU A 81 6.54 27.84 -1.08
C LEU A 81 6.52 28.66 -2.37
N LYS A 82 5.34 28.93 -2.92
CA LYS A 82 5.15 29.63 -4.21
C LYS A 82 4.69 31.07 -4.06
N GLY A 83 4.27 31.49 -2.85
CA GLY A 83 3.98 32.88 -2.50
C GLY A 83 5.16 33.49 -1.77
#